data_AF-E3I7Q8-F1
#
_entry.id   AF-E3I7Q8-F1
#
_cell.length_a   1.000
_cell.length_b   1.000
_cell.length_c   1.000
_cell.angle_alpha   90.00
_cell.angle_beta   90.00
_cell.angle_gamma   90.00
#
_symmetry.space_group_name_H-M   'P 1'
#
loop_
_entity.id
_entity.type
_entity.pdbx_description
1 polymer ?
#
loop_
_entity_poly.entity_id
_entity_poly.type
_entity_poly.pdbx_seq_one_letter_code
_entity_poly.pdbx_strand_id
1 'polypeptide(L)'
;MRSHEALSAALGMLSYPHLVRQARRSALPPGVTFLLEVAVGETRAVREAEALTGCSEMVLRKAAGFFIEQILLNRDGDNYRTLGASRETSNGEIRRHMALIMRWLHPDLFPNSDGFDRSLYVGRVTGAWETIKTVERRAAYDTSLAGGRSQSSNVPRLTHGPGAVVRNARRKQIIRPRRKDTHFWRIVFLLLGSRK
;
A
#
# COMPACT_ATOMS: atom_id res chain seq x y z
N MET A 1 15.27 17.50 10.20
CA MET A 1 15.24 17.04 8.79
C MET A 1 14.27 15.89 8.69
N ARG A 2 13.51 15.79 7.59
CA ARG A 2 12.62 14.65 7.34
C ARG A 2 13.48 13.40 7.05
N SER A 3 13.03 12.22 7.47
CA SER A 3 13.72 10.98 7.11
C SER A 3 13.49 10.67 5.62
N HIS A 4 14.55 10.27 4.92
CA HIS A 4 14.53 9.92 3.50
C HIS A 4 14.87 8.44 3.26
N GLU A 5 14.96 7.63 4.31
CA GLU A 5 15.35 6.22 4.22
C GLU A 5 14.40 5.39 3.36
N ALA A 6 13.09 5.62 3.48
CA ALA A 6 12.10 4.96 2.62
C ALA A 6 12.34 5.27 1.13
N LEU A 7 12.71 6.51 0.81
CA LEU A 7 13.02 6.93 -0.56
C LEU A 7 14.34 6.32 -1.07
N SER A 8 15.37 6.28 -0.23
CA SER A 8 16.63 5.59 -0.55
C SER A 8 16.41 4.09 -0.77
N ALA A 9 15.59 3.45 0.06
CA ALA A 9 15.21 2.06 -0.12
C ALA A 9 14.43 1.85 -1.43
N ALA A 10 13.53 2.77 -1.78
CA ALA A 10 12.78 2.73 -3.04
C ALA A 10 13.70 2.81 -4.26
N LEU A 11 14.66 3.74 -4.25
CA LEU A 11 15.69 3.86 -5.30
C LEU A 11 16.53 2.57 -5.39
N GLY A 12 17.00 2.07 -4.25
CA GLY A 12 17.76 0.81 -4.18
C GLY A 12 16.99 -0.37 -4.75
N MET A 13 15.70 -0.51 -4.44
CA MET A 13 14.85 -1.59 -4.97
C MET A 13 14.53 -1.43 -6.46
N LEU A 14 14.41 -0.20 -6.95
CA LEU A 14 14.23 0.06 -8.39
C LEU A 14 15.45 -0.41 -9.19
N SER A 15 16.66 -0.17 -8.66
CA SER A 15 17.92 -0.64 -9.25
C SER A 15 18.18 -2.14 -9.03
N TYR A 16 17.76 -2.67 -7.88
CA TYR A 16 18.02 -4.06 -7.46
C TYR A 16 16.70 -4.75 -7.03
N PRO A 17 15.88 -5.24 -7.99
CA PRO A 17 14.55 -5.79 -7.69
C PRO A 17 14.53 -6.99 -6.74
N HIS A 18 15.63 -7.74 -6.62
CA HIS A 18 15.73 -8.87 -5.70
C HIS A 18 15.60 -8.46 -4.22
N LEU A 19 15.91 -7.20 -3.88
CA LEU A 19 15.77 -6.65 -2.53
C LEU A 19 14.30 -6.58 -2.07
N VAL A 20 13.34 -6.53 -3.00
CA VAL A 20 11.90 -6.45 -2.70
C VAL A 20 11.45 -7.60 -1.80
N ARG A 21 11.93 -8.82 -2.04
CA ARG A 21 11.51 -10.01 -1.27
C ARG A 21 11.89 -9.88 0.21
N GLN A 22 13.09 -9.36 0.49
CA GLN A 22 13.55 -9.11 1.85
C GLN A 22 12.83 -7.91 2.47
N ALA A 23 12.68 -6.83 1.72
CA ALA A 23 11.99 -5.62 2.17
C ALA A 23 10.54 -5.90 2.61
N ARG A 24 9.80 -6.74 1.87
CA ARG A 24 8.43 -7.17 2.24
C ARG A 24 8.30 -7.83 3.61
N ARG A 25 9.38 -8.47 4.10
CA ARG A 25 9.41 -9.17 5.40
C ARG A 25 9.96 -8.31 6.53
N SER A 26 10.62 -7.20 6.19
CA SER A 26 11.25 -6.30 7.15
C SER A 26 10.26 -5.23 7.60
N ALA A 27 10.55 -4.56 8.72
CA ALA A 27 9.80 -3.37 9.13
C ALA A 27 9.83 -2.30 8.02
N LEU A 28 8.81 -1.43 7.99
CA LEU A 28 8.81 -0.32 7.04
C LEU A 28 9.95 0.65 7.40
N PRO A 29 10.74 1.10 6.43
CA PRO A 29 11.75 2.12 6.66
C PRO A 29 11.07 3.44 7.06
N PRO A 30 11.69 4.27 7.91
CA PRO A 30 11.17 5.57 8.26
C PRO A 30 11.13 6.51 7.05
N GLY A 31 10.28 7.54 7.11
CA GLY A 31 10.14 8.51 6.02
C GLY A 31 9.12 8.14 4.95
N VAL A 32 8.19 7.21 5.22
CA VAL A 32 7.13 6.83 4.26
C VAL A 32 6.28 8.03 3.84
N THR A 33 5.99 8.98 4.75
CA THR A 33 5.26 10.22 4.39
C THR A 33 5.95 10.98 3.26
N PHE A 34 7.28 11.15 3.37
CA PHE A 34 8.07 11.88 2.39
C PHE A 34 8.08 11.14 1.04
N LEU A 35 8.24 9.81 1.06
CA LEU A 35 8.11 8.98 -0.13
C LEU A 35 6.74 9.13 -0.81
N LEU A 36 5.65 9.14 -0.05
CA LEU A 36 4.30 9.29 -0.58
C LEU A 36 4.06 10.67 -1.18
N GLU A 37 4.58 11.73 -0.57
CA GLU A 37 4.55 13.11 -1.10
C GLU A 37 5.31 13.21 -2.43
N VAL A 38 6.46 12.54 -2.54
CA VAL A 38 7.22 12.44 -3.80
C VAL A 38 6.41 11.68 -4.85
N ALA A 39 5.81 10.54 -4.51
CA ALA A 39 5.06 9.70 -5.47
C ALA A 39 3.94 10.46 -6.20
N VAL A 40 3.21 11.31 -5.46
CA VAL A 40 2.13 12.15 -5.99
C VAL A 40 2.61 13.45 -6.64
N GLY A 41 3.91 13.75 -6.56
CA GLY A 41 4.51 14.92 -7.19
C GLY A 41 4.34 16.23 -6.42
N GLU A 42 4.33 16.20 -5.08
CA GLU A 42 4.31 17.46 -4.33
C GLU A 42 5.59 18.25 -4.58
N THR A 43 5.47 19.47 -5.12
CA THR A 43 6.60 20.27 -5.60
C THR A 43 7.71 20.44 -4.58
N ARG A 44 7.36 20.70 -3.31
CA ARG A 44 8.35 20.86 -2.24
C ARG A 44 9.08 19.54 -1.94
N ALA A 45 8.34 18.43 -1.87
CA ALA A 45 8.91 17.12 -1.56
C ALA A 45 9.81 16.62 -2.69
N VAL A 46 9.38 16.81 -3.95
CA VAL A 46 10.19 16.49 -5.13
C VAL A 46 11.49 17.28 -5.13
N ARG A 47 11.44 18.62 -4.98
CA ARG A 47 12.66 19.44 -4.95
C ARG A 47 13.61 19.05 -3.83
N GLU A 48 13.08 18.75 -2.64
CA GLU A 48 13.88 18.27 -1.50
C GLU A 48 14.52 16.92 -1.83
N ALA A 49 13.79 16.00 -2.47
CA ALA A 49 14.31 14.70 -2.88
C ALA A 49 15.39 14.82 -3.98
N GLU A 50 15.20 15.68 -4.98
CA GLU A 50 16.21 15.94 -6.02
C GLU A 50 17.50 16.48 -5.39
N ALA A 51 17.39 17.40 -4.44
CA ALA A 51 18.54 17.95 -3.73
C ALA A 51 19.27 16.90 -2.85
N LEU A 52 18.52 15.95 -2.25
CA LEU A 52 19.09 14.91 -1.39
C LEU A 52 19.74 13.76 -2.17
N THR A 53 19.17 13.37 -3.32
CA THR A 53 19.59 12.15 -4.03
C THR A 53 20.25 12.41 -5.38
N GLY A 54 20.18 13.64 -5.90
CA GLY A 54 20.68 14.00 -7.24
C GLY A 54 19.90 13.34 -8.39
N CYS A 55 18.78 12.67 -8.11
CA CYS A 55 17.96 11.99 -9.13
C CYS A 55 16.89 12.94 -9.66
N SER A 56 16.45 12.76 -10.90
CA SER A 56 15.35 13.56 -11.47
C SER A 56 13.99 13.20 -10.88
N GLU A 57 13.04 14.14 -10.90
CA GLU A 57 11.63 13.91 -10.52
C GLU A 57 11.08 12.61 -11.12
N MET A 58 11.32 12.35 -12.40
CA MET A 58 10.81 11.16 -13.08
C MET A 58 11.32 9.87 -12.41
N VAL A 59 12.62 9.79 -12.09
CA VAL A 59 13.21 8.62 -11.43
C VAL A 59 12.69 8.49 -10.00
N LEU A 60 12.60 9.60 -9.27
CA LEU A 60 12.09 9.65 -7.90
C LEU A 60 10.65 9.16 -7.81
N ARG A 61 9.78 9.65 -8.70
CA ARG A 61 8.37 9.25 -8.77
C ARG A 61 8.20 7.80 -9.18
N LYS A 62 9.02 7.32 -10.12
CA LYS A 62 9.05 5.91 -10.52
C LYS A 62 9.47 5.00 -9.36
N ALA A 63 10.53 5.38 -8.63
CA ALA A 63 11.00 4.63 -7.46
C ALA A 63 9.95 4.60 -6.35
N ALA A 64 9.37 5.75 -6.02
CA ALA A 64 8.32 5.84 -5.00
C ALA A 64 7.07 5.03 -5.40
N GLY A 65 6.64 5.09 -6.67
CA GLY A 65 5.55 4.26 -7.19
C GLY A 65 5.84 2.76 -7.10
N PHE A 66 7.06 2.36 -7.46
CA PHE A 66 7.51 0.96 -7.33
C PHE A 66 7.48 0.49 -5.87
N PHE A 67 7.89 1.33 -4.92
CA PHE A 67 7.78 1.03 -3.50
C PHE A 67 6.33 0.85 -3.06
N ILE A 68 5.43 1.76 -3.46
CA ILE A 68 4.01 1.66 -3.10
C ILE A 68 3.44 0.34 -3.62
N GLU A 69 3.67 0.01 -4.89
CA GLU A 69 3.17 -1.21 -5.50
C GLU A 69 3.75 -2.47 -4.84
N GLN A 70 5.08 -2.54 -4.73
CA GLN A 70 5.75 -3.76 -4.34
C GLN A 70 5.77 -4.00 -2.83
N ILE A 71 5.72 -2.94 -2.03
CA ILE A 71 5.91 -3.01 -0.57
C ILE A 71 4.64 -2.72 0.19
N LEU A 72 3.94 -1.62 -0.13
CA LEU A 72 2.71 -1.24 0.60
C LEU A 72 1.54 -2.09 0.12
N LEU A 73 1.39 -2.23 -1.20
CA LEU A 73 0.28 -2.94 -1.82
C LEU A 73 0.55 -4.44 -2.03
N ASN A 74 1.54 -5.00 -1.33
CA ASN A 74 1.77 -6.44 -1.33
C ASN A 74 0.54 -7.19 -0.76
N ARG A 75 0.17 -8.31 -1.38
CA ARG A 75 -1.02 -9.10 -0.99
C ARG A 75 -0.92 -9.67 0.42
N ASP A 76 0.30 -9.98 0.88
CA ASP A 76 0.55 -10.57 2.20
C ASP A 76 0.82 -9.51 3.28
N GLY A 77 0.70 -8.22 2.94
CA GLY A 77 0.85 -7.13 3.88
C GLY A 77 -0.35 -7.02 4.83
N ASP A 78 -0.08 -6.63 6.08
CA ASP A 78 -1.15 -6.28 7.03
C ASP A 78 -1.74 -4.89 6.70
N ASN A 79 -2.80 -4.51 7.44
CA ASN A 79 -3.50 -3.25 7.19
C ASN A 79 -2.63 -2.02 7.49
N TYR A 80 -1.71 -2.13 8.45
CA TYR A 80 -0.74 -1.06 8.76
C TYR A 80 0.22 -0.85 7.58
N ARG A 81 0.78 -1.94 7.06
CA ARG A 81 1.69 -1.89 5.93
C ARG A 81 1.01 -1.38 4.67
N THR A 82 -0.24 -1.79 4.42
CA THR A 82 -1.05 -1.29 3.30
C THR A 82 -1.21 0.23 3.35
N LEU A 83 -1.27 0.82 4.55
CA LEU A 83 -1.41 2.26 4.77
C LEU A 83 -0.07 2.96 5.01
N GLY A 84 1.06 2.29 4.77
CA GLY A 84 2.39 2.88 4.97
C GLY A 84 2.68 3.26 6.42
N ALA A 85 2.15 2.50 7.37
CA ALA A 85 2.19 2.80 8.80
C ALA A 85 2.73 1.62 9.63
N SER A 86 3.08 1.91 10.87
CA SER A 86 3.33 0.94 11.93
C SER A 86 2.24 1.02 13.01
N ARG A 87 2.31 0.15 14.02
CA ARG A 87 1.35 0.16 15.13
C ARG A 87 1.42 1.46 15.95
N GLU A 88 2.60 2.06 16.00
CA GLU A 88 2.94 3.27 16.75
C GLU A 88 2.56 4.55 15.98
N THR A 89 2.29 4.46 14.67
CA THR A 89 1.93 5.61 13.84
C THR A 89 0.61 6.23 14.30
N SER A 90 0.57 7.55 14.45
CA SER A 90 -0.65 8.25 14.87
C SER A 90 -1.80 8.11 13.86
N ASN A 91 -3.06 8.18 14.31
CA ASN A 91 -4.22 8.13 13.41
C ASN A 91 -4.22 9.29 12.40
N GLY A 92 -3.76 10.47 12.79
CA GLY A 92 -3.65 11.63 11.90
C GLY A 92 -2.67 11.38 10.75
N GLU A 93 -1.54 10.73 11.05
CA GLU A 93 -0.53 10.38 10.05
C GLU A 93 -0.99 9.25 9.14
N ILE A 94 -1.64 8.21 9.68
CA ILE A 94 -2.27 7.14 8.87
C ILE A 94 -3.29 7.73 7.90
N ARG A 95 -4.12 8.66 8.37
CA ARG A 95 -5.11 9.36 7.53
C ARG A 95 -4.44 10.17 6.42
N ARG A 96 -3.31 10.82 6.71
CA ARG A 96 -2.51 11.51 5.70
C ARG A 96 -1.93 10.54 4.67
N HIS A 97 -1.39 9.40 5.10
CA HIS A 97 -0.86 8.40 4.19
C HIS A 97 -1.95 7.83 3.28
N MET A 98 -3.12 7.51 3.85
CA MET A 98 -4.31 7.10 3.11
C MET A 98 -4.65 8.11 2.01
N ALA A 99 -4.69 9.40 2.33
CA ALA A 99 -4.94 10.46 1.37
C ALA A 99 -3.95 10.46 0.18
N LEU A 100 -2.66 10.37 0.49
CA LEU A 100 -1.59 10.38 -0.50
C LEU A 100 -1.63 9.12 -1.39
N ILE A 101 -1.84 7.94 -0.79
CA ILE A 101 -1.96 6.67 -1.51
C ILE A 101 -3.17 6.71 -2.44
N MET A 102 -4.31 7.22 -1.98
CA MET A 102 -5.50 7.37 -2.81
C MET A 102 -5.27 8.34 -3.97
N ARG A 103 -4.62 9.49 -3.73
CA ARG A 103 -4.25 10.41 -4.81
C ARG A 103 -3.31 9.75 -5.83
N TRP A 104 -2.35 8.94 -5.38
CA TRP A 104 -1.45 8.18 -6.25
C TRP A 104 -2.18 7.10 -7.07
N LEU A 105 -3.20 6.45 -6.49
CA LEU A 105 -4.04 5.46 -7.18
C LEU A 105 -5.03 6.09 -8.19
N HIS A 106 -5.19 7.41 -8.19
CA HIS A 106 -6.13 8.09 -9.07
C HIS A 106 -5.69 7.98 -10.54
N PRO A 107 -6.60 7.69 -11.48
CA PRO A 107 -6.26 7.60 -12.91
C PRO A 107 -5.74 8.91 -13.49
N ASP A 108 -6.16 10.08 -12.98
CA ASP A 108 -5.71 11.38 -13.51
C ASP A 108 -4.22 11.64 -13.30
N LEU A 109 -3.60 11.04 -12.28
CA LEU A 109 -2.15 11.18 -12.11
C LEU A 109 -1.37 10.39 -13.17
N PHE A 110 -1.96 9.32 -13.71
CA PHE A 110 -1.32 8.40 -14.65
C PHE A 110 -2.36 7.83 -15.64
N PRO A 111 -2.87 8.64 -16.59
CA PRO A 111 -3.99 8.27 -17.45
C PRO A 111 -3.70 7.09 -18.40
N ASN A 112 -2.42 6.83 -18.68
CA ASN A 112 -1.94 5.81 -19.63
C ASN A 112 -0.98 4.81 -18.97
N SER A 113 -1.27 4.32 -17.77
CA SER A 113 -0.41 3.29 -17.19
C SER A 113 -0.57 1.96 -17.90
N ASP A 114 0.49 1.52 -18.56
CA ASP A 114 0.58 0.22 -19.23
C ASP A 114 0.34 -0.93 -18.24
N GLY A 115 -0.81 -1.59 -18.35
CA GLY A 115 -1.10 -2.87 -17.68
C GLY A 115 -1.30 -2.86 -16.16
N PHE A 116 -0.98 -1.78 -15.44
CA PHE A 116 -1.19 -1.68 -13.99
C PHE A 116 -2.59 -1.16 -13.66
N ASP A 117 -3.52 -2.07 -13.36
CA ASP A 117 -4.88 -1.71 -12.95
C ASP A 117 -4.91 -1.22 -11.49
N ARG A 118 -4.66 0.08 -11.31
CA ARG A 118 -4.73 0.78 -10.01
C ARG A 118 -6.07 0.64 -9.31
N SER A 119 -7.16 0.45 -10.07
CA SER A 119 -8.50 0.35 -9.48
C SER A 119 -8.66 -0.87 -8.57
N LEU A 120 -7.91 -1.94 -8.82
CA LEU A 120 -7.92 -3.15 -7.99
C LEU A 120 -7.38 -2.90 -6.58
N TYR A 121 -6.48 -1.94 -6.41
CA TYR A 121 -5.83 -1.65 -5.13
C TYR A 121 -6.63 -0.67 -4.26
N VAL A 122 -7.52 0.12 -4.86
CA VAL A 122 -8.40 1.05 -4.15
C VAL A 122 -9.19 0.33 -3.05
N GLY A 123 -9.83 -0.80 -3.39
CA GLY A 123 -10.62 -1.57 -2.45
C GLY A 123 -9.81 -2.08 -1.25
N ARG A 124 -8.56 -2.51 -1.48
CA ARG A 124 -7.65 -2.97 -0.42
C ARG A 124 -7.29 -1.84 0.52
N VAL A 125 -6.90 -0.69 -0.03
CA VAL A 125 -6.51 0.49 0.73
C VAL A 125 -7.69 1.02 1.56
N THR A 126 -8.89 1.11 0.98
CA THR A 126 -10.08 1.48 1.76
C THR A 126 -10.48 0.46 2.81
N GLY A 127 -10.36 -0.85 2.52
CA GLY A 127 -10.65 -1.90 3.50
C GLY A 127 -9.70 -1.85 4.69
N ALA A 128 -8.41 -1.62 4.44
CA ALA A 128 -7.42 -1.42 5.49
C ALA A 128 -7.76 -0.18 6.36
N TRP A 129 -8.10 0.95 5.72
CA TRP A 129 -8.49 2.17 6.41
C TRP A 129 -9.73 1.96 7.28
N GLU A 130 -10.79 1.38 6.73
CA GLU A 130 -12.03 1.08 7.47
C GLU A 130 -11.77 0.19 8.69
N THR A 131 -10.75 -0.69 8.63
CA THR A 131 -10.39 -1.59 9.73
C THR A 131 -9.61 -0.90 10.85
N ILE A 132 -8.90 0.21 10.61
CA ILE A 132 -8.02 0.82 11.64
C ILE A 132 -8.28 2.31 11.93
N LYS A 133 -9.25 2.93 11.26
CA LYS A 133 -9.49 4.39 11.34
C LYS A 133 -9.94 4.93 12.70
N THR A 134 -10.49 4.09 13.58
CA THR A 134 -10.87 4.49 14.95
C THR A 134 -10.06 3.70 15.96
N VAL A 135 -9.89 4.25 17.16
CA VAL A 135 -9.08 3.63 18.23
C VAL A 135 -9.65 2.25 18.59
N GLU A 136 -10.97 2.10 18.64
CA GLU A 136 -11.65 0.86 18.98
C GLU A 136 -11.42 -0.21 17.90
N ARG A 137 -11.58 0.17 16.63
CA ARG A 137 -11.34 -0.74 15.50
C ARG A 137 -9.87 -1.15 15.42
N ARG A 138 -8.97 -0.21 15.70
CA ARG A 138 -7.53 -0.45 15.77
C ARG A 138 -7.17 -1.44 16.87
N ALA A 139 -7.71 -1.28 18.07
CA ALA A 139 -7.51 -2.22 19.18
C ALA A 139 -8.07 -3.62 18.88
N ALA A 140 -9.26 -3.71 18.25
CA ALA A 140 -9.84 -4.98 17.81
C ALA A 140 -8.95 -5.67 16.75
N TYR A 141 -8.42 -4.88 15.81
CA TYR A 141 -7.50 -5.38 14.80
C TYR A 141 -6.19 -5.88 15.42
N ASP A 142 -5.60 -5.11 16.34
CA ASP A 142 -4.38 -5.50 17.05
C ASP A 142 -4.54 -6.81 17.82
N THR A 143 -5.71 -7.01 18.44
CA THR A 143 -6.09 -8.26 19.12
C THR A 143 -6.17 -9.44 18.14
N SER A 144 -6.79 -9.25 16.97
CA SER A 144 -6.87 -10.30 15.96
C SER A 144 -5.50 -10.70 15.40
N LEU A 145 -4.57 -9.75 15.26
CA LEU A 145 -3.19 -10.03 14.87
C LEU A 145 -2.42 -10.83 15.93
N ALA A 146 -2.68 -10.59 17.22
CA ALA A 146 -2.09 -11.37 18.31
C ALA A 146 -2.64 -12.80 18.32
N GLY A 147 -3.96 -12.97 18.20
CA GLY A 147 -4.61 -14.28 18.16
C GLY A 147 -4.25 -15.13 16.92
N GLY A 148 -4.08 -14.50 15.75
CA GLY A 148 -3.68 -15.18 14.52
C GLY A 148 -2.24 -15.73 14.55
N ARG A 149 -1.32 -15.06 15.27
CA ARG A 149 0.02 -15.60 15.53
C ARG A 149 -0.04 -16.85 16.42
N SER A 150 -0.91 -16.85 17.42
CA SER A 150 -1.08 -17.99 18.31
C SER A 150 -1.68 -19.21 17.60
N GLN A 151 -2.62 -19.03 16.68
CA GLN A 151 -3.23 -20.17 15.95
C GLN A 151 -2.30 -20.81 14.90
N SER A 152 -1.38 -20.05 14.29
CA SER A 152 -0.41 -20.60 13.33
C SER A 152 0.69 -21.46 13.99
N SER A 153 0.88 -21.32 15.31
CA SER A 153 1.86 -22.11 16.07
C SER A 153 1.38 -23.50 16.52
N ASN A 154 0.13 -23.87 16.23
CA ASN A 154 -0.48 -25.10 16.72
C ASN A 154 -1.08 -25.95 15.59
N VAL A 155 -0.31 -26.17 14.52
CA VAL A 155 -0.66 -27.16 13.49
C VAL A 155 0.01 -28.49 13.86
N PRO A 156 -0.74 -29.51 14.34
CA PRO A 156 -0.21 -30.86 14.41
C PRO A 156 0.08 -31.30 12.99
N ARG A 157 1.32 -31.69 12.74
CA ARG A 157 1.75 -32.30 11.48
C ARG A 157 1.01 -33.63 11.33
N LEU A 158 -0.14 -33.62 10.66
CA LEU A 158 -0.81 -34.83 10.22
C LEU A 158 -0.07 -35.38 8.99
N THR A 159 0.65 -36.46 9.23
CA THR A 159 1.14 -37.42 8.24
C THR A 159 0.00 -38.21 7.60
N HIS A 160 0.22 -38.67 6.36
CA HIS A 160 -0.62 -39.53 5.48
C HIS A 160 -1.52 -38.73 4.53
N GLY A 161 -1.61 -38.97 3.22
CA GLY A 161 -1.20 -40.03 2.28
C GLY A 161 -1.93 -39.72 0.95
N PRO A 162 -1.57 -40.32 -0.20
CA PRO A 162 -2.00 -39.81 -1.51
C PRO A 162 -3.41 -40.28 -1.87
N GLY A 163 -4.25 -39.37 -2.36
CA GLY A 163 -5.46 -39.73 -3.10
C GLY A 163 -6.68 -38.87 -2.79
N ALA A 164 -6.97 -37.92 -3.68
CA ALA A 164 -8.33 -37.61 -4.15
C ALA A 164 -8.27 -36.40 -5.09
N VAL A 165 -8.36 -36.68 -6.39
CA VAL A 165 -8.59 -35.70 -7.44
C VAL A 165 -10.02 -35.17 -7.29
N VAL A 166 -10.20 -33.90 -6.98
CA VAL A 166 -11.48 -33.21 -7.11
C VAL A 166 -11.38 -32.25 -8.30
N ARG A 167 -11.87 -32.72 -9.45
CA ARG A 167 -12.22 -31.89 -10.61
C ARG A 167 -13.38 -30.99 -10.19
N ASN A 168 -13.26 -29.68 -10.38
CA ASN A 168 -14.45 -28.84 -10.38
C ASN A 168 -14.47 -27.80 -11.51
N ALA A 169 -15.66 -27.70 -12.10
CA ALA A 169 -15.92 -27.30 -13.46
C ALA A 169 -15.81 -25.79 -13.71
N ARG A 170 -15.38 -25.46 -14.94
CA ARG A 170 -15.35 -24.11 -15.53
C ARG A 170 -16.74 -23.47 -15.53
N ARG A 171 -16.89 -22.33 -14.85
CA ARG A 171 -17.93 -21.33 -15.17
C ARG A 171 -17.25 -20.09 -15.73
N LYS A 172 -17.41 -19.87 -17.04
CA LYS A 172 -17.07 -18.61 -17.72
C LYS A 172 -18.10 -17.57 -17.28
N GLN A 173 -17.71 -16.61 -16.44
CA GLN A 173 -18.48 -15.38 -16.24
C GLN A 173 -17.85 -14.27 -17.07
N ILE A 174 -18.64 -13.78 -18.01
CA ILE A 174 -18.36 -12.62 -18.86
C ILE A 174 -18.37 -11.39 -17.96
N ILE A 175 -17.19 -10.85 -17.65
CA ILE A 175 -17.05 -9.61 -16.89
C ILE A 175 -17.33 -8.44 -17.84
N ARG A 176 -18.47 -7.78 -17.66
CA ARG A 176 -18.76 -6.48 -18.30
C ARG A 176 -17.93 -5.40 -17.61
N PRO A 177 -17.34 -4.42 -18.34
CA PRO A 177 -16.57 -3.35 -17.72
C PRO A 177 -17.50 -2.47 -16.87
N ARG A 178 -17.17 -2.39 -15.58
CA ARG A 178 -17.88 -1.59 -14.58
C ARG A 178 -17.55 -0.11 -14.82
N ARG A 179 -18.60 0.70 -15.02
CA ARG A 179 -18.56 2.15 -15.21
C ARG A 179 -17.70 2.80 -14.12
N LYS A 180 -16.78 3.69 -14.52
CA LYS A 180 -15.87 4.41 -13.61
C LYS A 180 -16.70 5.39 -12.77
N ASP A 181 -17.02 5.03 -11.53
CA ASP A 181 -17.79 5.88 -10.62
C ASP A 181 -16.88 7.02 -10.09
N THR A 182 -16.96 8.17 -10.76
CA THR A 182 -16.36 9.45 -10.36
C THR A 182 -16.84 9.97 -9.00
N HIS A 183 -17.94 9.44 -8.47
CA HIS A 183 -18.48 9.81 -7.16
C HIS A 183 -17.69 9.27 -5.96
N PHE A 184 -17.05 8.10 -6.11
CA PHE A 184 -16.25 7.49 -5.04
C PHE A 184 -15.08 8.40 -4.63
N TRP A 185 -14.39 8.99 -5.61
CA TRP A 185 -13.28 9.90 -5.38
C TRP A 185 -13.70 11.20 -4.71
N ARG A 186 -14.87 11.75 -5.06
CA ARG A 186 -15.42 12.95 -4.39
C ARG A 186 -15.72 12.67 -2.91
N ILE A 187 -16.21 11.49 -2.56
CA ILE A 187 -16.48 11.11 -1.16
C ILE A 187 -15.17 10.89 -0.39
N VAL A 188 -14.17 10.25 -0.99
CA VAL A 188 -12.83 10.11 -0.38
C VAL A 188 -12.26 11.50 -0.09
N PHE A 189 -12.31 12.44 -1.05
CA PHE A 189 -11.81 13.81 -0.84
C PHE A 189 -12.68 14.66 0.13
N LEU A 190 -14.01 14.46 0.17
CA LEU A 190 -14.91 15.13 1.13
C LEU A 190 -14.71 14.62 2.57
N LEU A 191 -14.54 13.31 2.75
CA LEU A 191 -14.21 12.71 4.04
C LEU A 191 -12.80 13.08 4.51
N LEU A 192 -11.95 13.61 3.62
CA LEU A 192 -10.59 14.10 3.90
C LEU A 192 -10.55 15.53 4.47
N GLY A 193 -11.62 16.31 4.33
CA GLY A 193 -11.81 17.59 5.03
C GLY A 193 -10.83 18.69 4.59
N SER A 194 -11.36 19.65 3.84
CA SER A 194 -10.76 20.96 3.59
C SER A 194 -10.11 21.55 4.82
N ARG A 195 -8.80 21.76 4.78
CA ARG A 195 -8.20 22.98 5.33
C ARG A 195 -7.31 23.57 4.25
N LYS A 196 -7.75 24.72 3.77
CA LYS A 196 -6.91 25.73 3.10
C LYS A 196 -5.78 26.13 4.03
#